data_AF-A0A401Q6C7-F1
#
_entry.id   AF-A0A401Q6C7-F1
#
_cell.length_a   1.000
_cell.length_b   1.000
_cell.length_c   1.000
_cell.angle_alpha   90.00
_cell.angle_beta   90.00
_cell.angle_gamma   90.00
#
_symmetry.space_group_name_H-M   'P 1'
#
loop_
_entity.id
_entity.type
_entity.pdbx_description
1 polymer ?
#
loop_
_entity_poly.entity_id
_entity_poly.type
_entity_poly.pdbx_seq_one_letter_code
_entity_poly.pdbx_strand_id
1 'polypeptide(L)'
;GTGVMCIQNSLNLKTDDGDILLDYSKNLVTADVMKMLLDLARSRGLEKARERMYTGEKINFTENRAVLHIALRNRSNIAIPVDGKDVMPEVNAVLEKMKHFCQVSESSE
;
A
#
# COMPACT_ATOMS: atom_id res chain seq x y z
N GLY A 1 6.60 -32.23 16.93
CA GLY A 1 7.07 -32.64 15.60
C GLY A 1 7.61 -31.42 14.89
N THR A 2 8.93 -31.35 14.74
CA THR A 2 9.68 -30.26 14.14
C THR A 2 9.34 -30.12 12.66
N GLY A 3 8.43 -29.19 12.35
CA GLY A 3 8.20 -28.75 10.98
C GLY A 3 9.41 -27.95 10.52
N VAL A 4 10.20 -28.55 9.63
CA VAL A 4 11.22 -27.84 8.85
C VAL A 4 10.49 -26.71 8.12
N MET A 5 10.72 -25.48 8.56
CA MET A 5 10.22 -24.29 7.88
C MET A 5 10.94 -24.23 6.54
N CYS A 6 10.31 -24.78 5.49
CA CYS A 6 10.82 -24.75 4.14
C CYS A 6 11.18 -23.31 3.79
N ILE A 7 12.43 -23.11 3.40
CA ILE A 7 12.98 -21.85 2.93
C ILE A 7 12.20 -21.45 1.67
N GLN A 8 11.21 -20.57 1.81
CA GLN A 8 10.59 -19.94 0.66
C GLN A 8 11.42 -18.73 0.28
N ASN A 9 12.50 -18.95 -0.48
CA ASN A 9 13.27 -17.88 -1.14
C ASN A 9 12.45 -17.11 -2.18
N SER A 10 11.21 -17.53 -2.41
CA SER A 10 10.23 -16.85 -3.22
C SER A 10 8.84 -17.01 -2.61
N LEU A 11 7.97 -16.04 -2.85
CA LEU A 11 6.58 -16.01 -2.43
C LEU A 11 5.69 -15.85 -3.67
N ASN A 12 4.69 -16.71 -3.82
CA ASN A 12 3.67 -16.53 -4.85
C ASN A 12 2.45 -15.83 -4.22
N LEU A 13 2.14 -14.63 -4.70
CA LEU A 13 1.00 -13.83 -4.29
C LEU A 13 -0.14 -14.03 -5.30
N LYS A 14 -1.26 -14.57 -4.84
CA LYS A 14 -2.48 -14.70 -5.65
C LYS A 14 -3.19 -13.36 -5.72
N THR A 15 -3.48 -12.87 -6.92
CA THR A 15 -4.27 -11.66 -7.15
C THR A 15 -5.34 -11.94 -8.21
N ASP A 16 -6.37 -11.08 -8.26
CA ASP A 16 -7.46 -11.24 -9.24
C ASP A 16 -6.98 -11.07 -10.69
N ASP A 17 -5.87 -10.35 -10.89
CA ASP A 17 -5.27 -10.06 -12.21
C ASP A 17 -4.13 -11.05 -12.57
N GLY A 18 -3.95 -12.10 -11.75
CA GLY A 18 -2.95 -13.15 -11.95
C GLY A 18 -1.99 -13.33 -10.77
N ASP A 19 -1.11 -14.31 -10.90
CA ASP A 19 -0.11 -14.61 -9.87
C ASP A 19 1.10 -13.69 -9.96
N ILE A 20 1.55 -13.15 -8.84
CA ILE A 20 2.81 -12.41 -8.72
C ILE A 20 3.84 -13.27 -8.00
N LEU A 21 4.96 -13.57 -8.65
CA LEU A 21 6.11 -14.21 -8.01
C LEU A 21 7.07 -13.15 -7.45
N LEU A 22 7.17 -13.08 -6.12
CA LEU A 22 8.21 -12.34 -5.43
C LEU A 22 9.39 -13.27 -5.15
N ASP A 23 10.37 -13.31 -6.04
CA ASP A 23 11.58 -14.12 -5.90
C ASP A 23 12.74 -13.28 -5.35
N TYR A 24 13.20 -13.64 -4.15
CA TYR A 24 14.34 -13.02 -3.49
C TYR A 24 15.50 -14.00 -3.26
N SER A 25 15.51 -15.13 -3.97
CA SER A 25 16.53 -16.19 -3.89
C SER A 25 17.96 -15.75 -4.16
N LYS A 26 18.13 -14.64 -4.88
CA LYS A 26 19.44 -14.07 -5.22
C LYS A 26 19.93 -13.01 -4.22
N ASN A 27 19.18 -12.78 -3.13
CA ASN A 27 19.62 -11.92 -2.04
C ASN A 27 20.42 -12.72 -1.02
N LEU A 28 21.41 -12.08 -0.39
CA LEU A 28 22.25 -12.68 0.66
C LEU A 28 21.49 -12.73 2.00
N VAL A 29 20.38 -13.46 2.04
CA VAL A 29 19.52 -13.59 3.22
C VAL A 29 19.27 -15.06 3.55
N THR A 30 19.41 -15.42 4.82
CA THR A 30 18.99 -16.72 5.36
C THR A 30 17.63 -16.59 6.04
N ALA A 31 17.00 -17.73 6.40
CA ALA A 31 15.76 -17.72 7.18
C ALA A 31 15.91 -16.94 8.51
N ASP A 32 17.04 -17.10 9.19
CA ASP A 32 17.32 -16.39 10.44
C ASP A 32 17.49 -14.88 10.20
N VAL A 33 18.16 -14.49 9.12
CA VAL A 33 18.29 -13.07 8.74
C VAL A 33 16.92 -12.47 8.41
N MET A 34 16.08 -13.17 7.65
CA MET A 34 14.72 -12.71 7.36
C MET A 34 13.89 -12.53 8.64
N LYS A 35 14.00 -13.47 9.58
CA LYS A 35 13.35 -13.35 10.89
C LYS A 35 13.84 -12.12 11.65
N MET A 36 15.16 -11.90 11.72
CA MET A 36 15.74 -10.73 12.39
C MET A 36 15.30 -9.41 11.73
N LEU A 37 15.19 -9.36 10.40
CA LEU A 37 14.70 -8.18 9.67
C LEU A 37 13.22 -7.89 10.00
N LEU A 38 12.37 -8.91 10.08
CA LEU A 38 10.97 -8.75 10.47
C LEU A 38 10.83 -8.33 11.94
N ASP A 39 11.65 -8.89 12.83
CA ASP A 39 11.67 -8.50 14.24
C ASP A 39 12.17 -7.06 14.41
N LEU A 40 13.16 -6.65 13.62
CA LEU A 40 13.59 -5.25 13.55
C LEU A 40 12.42 -4.35 13.11
N ALA A 41 11.73 -4.67 12.01
CA ALA A 41 10.60 -3.89 11.52
C ALA A 41 9.51 -3.70 12.60
N ARG A 42 9.15 -4.78 13.30
CA ARG A 42 8.20 -4.75 14.43
C ARG A 42 8.70 -3.87 15.58
N SER A 43 9.97 -4.02 15.97
CA SER A 43 10.56 -3.24 17.07
C SER A 43 10.60 -1.73 16.78
N ARG A 44 10.66 -1.35 15.50
CA ARG A 44 10.62 0.04 15.04
C ARG A 44 9.20 0.57 14.85
N GLY A 45 8.18 -0.27 15.09
CA GLY A 45 6.77 0.13 15.00
C GLY A 45 6.30 0.37 13.57
N LEU A 46 6.84 -0.35 12.59
CA LEU A 46 6.48 -0.19 11.18
C LEU A 46 4.97 -0.38 10.94
N GLU A 47 4.35 -1.37 11.60
CA GLU A 47 2.92 -1.63 11.47
C GLU A 47 2.08 -0.45 11.98
N LYS A 48 2.48 0.16 13.09
CA LYS A 48 1.82 1.36 13.63
C LYS A 48 2.02 2.55 12.68
N ALA A 49 3.23 2.76 12.16
CA ALA A 49 3.49 3.82 11.20
C ALA A 49 2.63 3.66 9.93
N ARG A 50 2.46 2.42 9.46
CA ARG A 50 1.54 2.09 8.36
C ARG A 50 0.10 2.46 8.74
N GLU A 51 -0.40 2.02 9.88
CA GLU A 51 -1.77 2.34 10.33
C GLU A 51 -2.04 3.85 10.39
N ARG A 52 -1.09 4.62 10.92
CA ARG A 52 -1.16 6.09 10.96
C ARG A 52 -1.28 6.72 9.56
N MET A 53 -0.58 6.16 8.57
CA MET A 53 -0.74 6.56 7.17
C MET A 53 -2.14 6.25 6.64
N TYR A 54 -2.64 5.02 6.89
CA TYR A 54 -3.96 4.58 6.42
C TYR A 54 -5.13 5.33 7.06
N THR A 55 -4.94 5.83 8.28
CA THR A 55 -5.95 6.58 9.05
C THR A 55 -5.87 8.10 8.84
N GLY A 56 -4.99 8.58 7.96
CA GLY A 56 -4.90 10.00 7.61
C GLY A 56 -4.19 10.87 8.64
N GLU A 57 -3.41 10.28 9.56
CA GLU A 57 -2.60 11.08 10.49
C GLU A 57 -1.54 11.91 9.77
N LYS A 58 -1.15 13.02 10.41
CA LYS A 58 -0.11 13.95 9.93
C LYS A 58 1.29 13.39 10.16
N ILE A 59 1.65 12.35 9.42
CA ILE A 59 2.95 11.66 9.52
C ILE A 59 4.10 12.41 8.84
N ASN A 60 3.82 13.37 7.95
CA ASN A 60 4.82 14.31 7.47
C ASN A 60 4.98 15.42 8.53
N PHE A 61 5.85 15.18 9.50
CA PHE A 61 6.00 16.03 10.68
C PHE A 61 6.59 17.40 10.38
N THR A 62 7.46 17.51 9.37
CA THR A 62 8.10 18.78 9.01
C THR A 62 7.11 19.76 8.40
N GLU A 63 6.10 19.27 7.67
CA GLU A 63 5.04 20.09 7.07
C GLU A 63 3.72 20.01 7.83
N ASN A 64 3.61 19.16 8.85
CA ASN A 64 2.38 18.83 9.57
C ASN A 64 1.23 18.41 8.62
N ARG A 65 1.49 17.44 7.73
CA ARG A 65 0.55 16.99 6.69
C ARG A 65 0.33 15.48 6.68
N ALA A 66 -0.87 15.07 6.28
CA ALA A 66 -1.19 13.68 5.98
C ALA A 66 -0.55 13.24 4.65
N VAL A 67 -0.24 11.94 4.53
CA VAL A 67 0.35 11.35 3.32
C VAL A 67 -0.59 10.27 2.78
N LEU A 68 -1.35 10.58 1.73
CA LEU A 68 -2.52 9.79 1.32
C LEU A 68 -2.58 9.46 -0.17
N HIS A 69 -1.43 9.17 -0.80
CA HIS A 69 -1.40 8.69 -2.18
C HIS A 69 -2.23 7.39 -2.37
N ILE A 70 -2.40 6.59 -1.31
CA ILE A 70 -3.26 5.40 -1.30
C ILE A 70 -4.75 5.72 -1.55
N ALA A 71 -5.24 6.91 -1.17
CA ALA A 71 -6.64 7.31 -1.37
C ALA A 71 -6.98 7.36 -2.86
N LEU A 72 -6.01 7.78 -3.70
CA LEU A 72 -6.17 7.89 -5.16
C LEU A 72 -6.36 6.53 -5.86
N ARG A 73 -6.06 5.42 -5.18
CA ARG A 73 -6.17 4.05 -5.70
C ARG A 73 -7.12 3.20 -4.85
N ASN A 74 -7.85 3.79 -3.93
CA ASN A 74 -8.79 3.10 -3.05
C ASN A 74 -10.06 2.69 -3.81
N ARG A 75 -10.01 1.53 -4.48
CA ARG A 75 -11.16 0.97 -5.22
C ARG A 75 -12.29 0.50 -4.32
N SER A 76 -11.99 0.17 -3.06
CA SER A 76 -13.01 -0.21 -2.06
C SER A 76 -13.85 0.97 -1.59
N ASN A 77 -13.40 2.20 -1.88
CA ASN A 77 -14.03 3.45 -1.52
C ASN A 77 -14.33 3.58 -0.01
N ILE A 78 -13.53 2.89 0.83
CA ILE A 78 -13.57 3.02 2.29
C ILE A 78 -13.18 4.45 2.65
N ALA A 79 -13.95 5.08 3.53
CA ALA A 79 -13.69 6.46 3.97
C ALA A 79 -12.30 6.60 4.58
N ILE A 80 -11.61 7.69 4.25
CA ILE A 80 -10.29 8.03 4.82
C ILE A 80 -10.42 9.43 5.44
N PRO A 81 -10.56 9.53 6.77
CA PRO A 81 -10.73 10.81 7.44
C PRO A 81 -9.41 11.59 7.50
N VAL A 82 -9.46 12.88 7.17
CA VAL A 82 -8.40 13.86 7.37
C VAL A 82 -9.01 15.11 7.96
N ASP A 83 -8.50 15.57 9.10
CA ASP A 83 -9.02 16.76 9.79
C ASP A 83 -10.56 16.72 9.97
N GLY A 84 -11.09 15.52 10.25
CA GLY A 84 -12.53 15.28 10.48
C GLY A 84 -13.38 15.14 9.21
N LYS A 85 -12.79 15.11 8.01
CA LYS A 85 -13.51 14.98 6.74
C LYS A 85 -13.02 13.79 5.92
N ASP A 86 -13.95 13.04 5.33
CA ASP A 86 -13.60 11.98 4.38
C ASP A 86 -13.13 12.60 3.06
N VAL A 87 -11.95 12.18 2.58
CA VAL A 87 -11.36 12.68 1.32
C VAL A 87 -11.87 11.96 0.08
N MET A 88 -12.51 10.80 0.21
CA MET A 88 -12.91 9.97 -0.93
C MET A 88 -13.90 10.65 -1.91
N PRO A 89 -14.90 11.43 -1.47
CA PRO A 89 -15.79 12.14 -2.39
C PRO A 89 -15.05 13.10 -3.33
N GLU A 90 -14.06 13.84 -2.82
CA GLU A 90 -13.26 14.77 -3.62
C GLU A 90 -12.37 14.03 -4.62
N VAL A 91 -11.74 12.93 -4.19
CA VAL A 91 -10.94 12.06 -5.08
C VAL A 91 -11.80 11.54 -6.24
N ASN A 92 -12.99 11.00 -5.94
CA ASN A 92 -13.89 10.47 -6.96
C ASN A 92 -14.36 11.54 -7.95
N ALA A 93 -14.66 12.75 -7.46
CA ALA A 93 -15.05 13.87 -8.32
C ALA A 93 -13.95 14.22 -9.34
N VAL A 94 -12.68 14.22 -8.91
CA VAL A 94 -11.55 14.49 -9.82
C VAL A 94 -11.32 13.33 -10.80
N LEU A 95 -11.44 12.08 -10.35
CA LEU A 95 -11.31 10.92 -11.23
C LEU A 95 -12.38 10.91 -12.32
N GLU A 96 -13.64 11.21 -12.00
CA GLU A 96 -14.71 11.32 -12.99
C GLU A 96 -14.48 12.49 -13.96
N LYS A 97 -13.98 13.64 -13.47
CA LYS A 97 -13.60 14.75 -14.34
C LYS A 97 -12.52 14.36 -15.35
N MET A 98 -11.49 13.62 -14.92
CA MET A 98 -10.42 13.15 -15.80
C MET A 98 -10.92 12.11 -16.80
N LYS A 99 -11.80 11.20 -16.37
CA LYS A 99 -12.46 10.24 -17.24
C LYS A 99 -13.25 10.94 -18.35
N HIS A 100 -14.06 11.94 -18.00
CA HIS A 100 -14.82 12.70 -18.98
C HIS A 100 -13.90 13.43 -19.97
N PHE A 101 -12.84 14.07 -19.47
CA PHE A 101 -11.85 14.73 -20.32
C PHE A 101 -11.23 13.78 -21.35
N CYS A 102 -10.75 12.60 -20.93
CA CYS A 102 -10.17 11.61 -21.83
C CYS A 102 -11.18 11.11 -22.87
N GLN A 103 -12.43 10.84 -22.47
CA GLN A 103 -13.48 10.39 -23.38
C GLN A 103 -13.77 11.42 -24.48
N VAL A 104 -13.84 12.71 -24.11
CA VAL A 104 -14.05 13.79 -25.10
C VAL A 104 -12.88 13.83 -26.07
N SER A 105 -11.63 13.72 -25.59
CA SER A 105 -10.44 13.69 -26.45
C SER A 105 -10.43 12.51 -27.43
N GLU A 106 -10.80 11.31 -26.99
CA GLU A 106 -10.85 10.11 -27.83
C GLU A 106 -12.01 10.15 -28.85
N SER A 107 -13.13 10.79 -28.52
CA SER A 107 -14.27 10.94 -29.43
C SER A 107 -14.13 12.06 -30.46
N SER A 108 -13.04 12.84 -30.39
CA SER A 108 -12.76 13.97 -31.28
C SER A 108 -11.80 13.63 -32.43
N GLU A 109 -11.45 12.35 -32.60
CA GLU A 109 -10.85 11.74 -33.81
C GLU A 109 -11.89 10.94 -34.59
#